data_AF-A0A947XX70-F1
#
_entry.id   AF-A0A947XX70-F1
#
_cell.length_a   1.000
_cell.length_b   1.000
_cell.length_c   1.000
_cell.angle_alpha   90.00
_cell.angle_beta   90.00
_cell.angle_gamma   90.00
#
_symmetry.space_group_name_H-M   'P 1'
#
loop_
_entity.id
_entity.type
_entity.pdbx_description
1 polymer ?
#
loop_
_entity_poly.entity_id
_entity_poly.type
_entity_poly.pdbx_seq_one_letter_code
_entity_poly.pdbx_strand_id
1 'polypeptide(L)'
;MKKPCILVVDDDASLRELITLRLEANGFRVEAVDSGEAALAQLALTRPEAVLTDMQMAGMDGMALFRAIHARDPALPVIVLTAHGTIPDAVAATQQGLFGYLTKPYDAPTLIDLLKRATRLASGNPDADDDSWRSEIITASPAMGALLAEARLAAQSDASVLIQGESGTGKELLARAIHRASPRHAKPFVAINCGAIPAELLESELFGHVKGAFTGAARDHLGLFLSAEGGTVLLDEIGDMPAQLQVKLLRVLQEGEVRPVGATETRPVDVRILSATHRNLEEAIASGEFREDLYYRLNVVTLTLPPLRERREDIPLLARHFLTVLTEKYRRRIHGFSPDALDMLTAADWPGNIRQLHNVLEQCCALCTTSTIPASLVARALRDKPAEIQPLAEARSTFERDYLISLLKLTRGQVSEVARLAGRNRTEVYRLLQRHGLTPALFKDHDEG
;
A
#
# COMPACT_ATOMS: atom_id res chain seq x y z
N MET A 1 25.86 -13.28 22.45
CA MET A 1 25.07 -12.06 22.18
C MET A 1 24.23 -11.76 23.41
N LYS A 2 24.13 -10.50 23.84
CA LYS A 2 23.33 -10.10 25.01
C LYS A 2 21.84 -10.25 24.63
N LYS A 3 21.06 -10.96 25.44
CA LYS A 3 19.62 -11.13 25.19
C LYS A 3 18.89 -9.79 25.46
N PRO A 4 18.08 -9.29 24.51
CA PRO A 4 17.30 -8.07 24.71
C PRO A 4 16.39 -8.16 25.93
N CYS A 5 16.41 -7.14 26.80
CA CYS A 5 15.59 -7.13 28.00
C CYS A 5 14.20 -6.52 27.72
N ILE A 6 13.13 -7.27 27.99
CA ILE A 6 11.75 -6.81 27.87
C ILE A 6 11.15 -6.66 29.26
N LEU A 7 10.49 -5.52 29.53
CA LEU A 7 9.67 -5.36 30.72
C LEU A 7 8.22 -5.74 30.38
N VAL A 8 7.69 -6.77 31.03
CA VAL A 8 6.30 -7.22 30.89
C VAL A 8 5.48 -6.73 32.09
N VAL A 9 4.37 -6.07 31.82
CA VAL A 9 3.47 -5.49 32.83
C VAL A 9 2.06 -6.04 32.59
N ASP A 10 1.58 -6.89 33.49
CA ASP A 10 0.26 -7.51 33.40
C ASP A 10 -0.17 -7.90 34.82
N ASP A 11 -1.39 -7.60 35.23
CA ASP A 11 -1.89 -7.91 36.58
C ASP A 11 -2.38 -9.37 36.71
N ASP A 12 -2.62 -10.06 35.60
CA ASP A 12 -2.91 -11.50 35.57
C ASP A 12 -1.61 -12.32 35.67
N ALA A 13 -1.42 -12.98 36.81
CA ALA A 13 -0.25 -13.81 37.06
C ALA A 13 -0.08 -14.96 36.05
N SER A 14 -1.17 -15.57 35.59
CA SER A 14 -1.14 -16.70 34.66
C SER A 14 -0.73 -16.24 33.27
N LEU A 15 -1.27 -15.10 32.82
CA LEU A 15 -0.94 -14.53 31.52
C LEU A 15 0.50 -13.99 31.49
N ARG A 16 0.92 -13.32 32.57
CA ARG A 16 2.29 -12.85 32.75
C ARG A 16 3.31 -14.00 32.69
N GLU A 17 3.03 -15.13 33.35
CA GLU A 17 3.89 -16.32 33.31
C GLU A 17 3.96 -16.92 31.89
N LEU A 18 2.81 -17.04 31.21
CA LEU A 18 2.73 -17.55 29.84
C LEU A 18 3.53 -16.68 28.86
N ILE A 19 3.38 -15.36 28.94
CA ILE A 19 4.12 -14.40 28.09
C ILE A 19 5.62 -14.52 28.38
N THR A 20 6.00 -14.56 29.66
CA THR A 20 7.40 -14.68 30.08
C THR A 20 8.06 -15.92 29.46
N LEU A 21 7.45 -17.10 29.64
CA LEU A 21 7.97 -18.35 29.07
C LEU A 21 8.13 -18.29 27.55
N ARG A 22 7.16 -17.70 26.84
CA ARG A 22 7.20 -17.55 25.38
C ARG A 22 8.32 -16.62 24.92
N LEU A 23 8.51 -15.49 25.60
CA LEU A 23 9.55 -14.53 25.25
C LEU A 23 10.95 -15.10 25.54
N GLU A 24 11.13 -15.79 26.67
CA GLU A 24 12.40 -16.43 27.01
C GLU A 24 12.78 -17.53 26.00
N ALA A 25 11.81 -18.34 25.56
CA ALA A 25 11.99 -19.34 24.51
C ALA A 25 12.40 -18.72 23.16
N ASN A 26 12.04 -17.45 22.92
CA ASN A 26 12.39 -16.69 21.71
C ASN A 26 13.64 -15.82 21.87
N GLY A 27 14.44 -16.04 22.92
CA GLY A 27 15.75 -15.43 23.07
C GLY A 27 15.76 -14.07 23.77
N PHE A 28 14.65 -13.65 24.37
CA PHE A 28 14.58 -12.45 25.20
C PHE A 28 14.97 -12.73 26.66
N ARG A 29 15.39 -11.69 27.38
CA ARG A 29 15.43 -11.66 28.85
C ARG A 29 14.17 -10.91 29.30
N VAL A 30 13.42 -11.45 30.25
CA VAL A 30 12.17 -10.84 30.69
C VAL A 30 12.28 -10.39 32.13
N GLU A 31 11.86 -9.17 32.40
CA GLU A 31 11.56 -8.67 33.74
C GLU A 31 10.04 -8.49 33.79
N ALA A 32 9.36 -9.12 34.74
CA ALA A 32 7.91 -9.13 34.80
C ALA A 32 7.43 -8.50 36.11
N VAL A 33 6.46 -7.59 36.01
CA VAL A 33 5.85 -6.89 37.16
C VAL A 33 4.33 -6.90 37.03
N ASP A 34 3.65 -6.65 38.14
CA ASP A 34 2.19 -6.85 38.29
C ASP A 34 1.36 -5.56 38.20
N SER A 35 2.01 -4.40 38.08
CA SER A 35 1.35 -3.10 38.13
C SER A 35 2.16 -2.02 37.40
N GLY A 36 1.48 -0.99 36.92
CA GLY A 36 2.13 0.16 36.29
C GLY A 36 3.07 0.91 37.24
N GLU A 37 2.73 0.97 38.52
CA GLU A 37 3.57 1.55 39.58
C GLU A 37 4.86 0.76 39.77
N ALA A 38 4.78 -0.58 39.83
CA ALA A 38 5.95 -1.44 39.91
C ALA A 38 6.81 -1.32 38.63
N ALA A 39 6.19 -1.15 37.46
CA ALA A 39 6.91 -0.90 36.22
C ALA A 39 7.70 0.41 36.26
N LEU A 40 7.11 1.51 36.75
CA LEU A 40 7.83 2.79 36.90
C LEU A 40 8.97 2.72 37.92
N ALA A 41 8.81 1.94 39.01
CA ALA A 41 9.88 1.69 39.96
C ALA A 41 11.02 0.88 39.33
N GLN A 42 10.70 -0.15 38.56
CA GLN A 42 11.68 -0.97 37.84
C GLN A 42 12.44 -0.16 36.80
N LEU A 43 11.75 0.68 36.03
CA LEU A 43 12.35 1.57 35.03
C LEU A 43 13.34 2.59 35.64
N ALA A 44 13.22 2.89 36.93
CA ALA A 44 14.18 3.74 37.63
C ALA A 44 15.48 3.00 38.01
N LEU A 45 15.45 1.66 38.07
CA LEU A 45 16.58 0.81 38.44
C LEU A 45 17.30 0.26 37.21
N THR A 46 16.56 -0.21 36.22
CA THR A 46 17.07 -0.83 34.99
C THR A 46 16.30 -0.33 33.78
N ARG A 47 17.03 0.01 32.71
CA ARG A 47 16.44 0.40 31.42
C ARG A 47 16.24 -0.83 30.53
N PRO A 48 15.00 -1.30 30.28
CA PRO A 48 14.72 -2.34 29.31
C PRO A 48 14.86 -1.80 27.88
N GLU A 49 14.83 -2.71 26.90
CA GLU A 49 14.87 -2.39 25.47
C GLU A 49 13.47 -2.26 24.86
N ALA A 50 12.43 -2.81 25.51
CA ALA A 50 11.03 -2.52 25.20
C ALA A 50 10.14 -2.80 26.40
N VAL A 51 8.95 -2.19 26.42
CA VAL A 51 7.90 -2.45 27.41
C VAL A 51 6.69 -3.06 26.72
N LEU A 52 6.19 -4.17 27.27
CA LEU A 52 4.94 -4.81 26.89
C LEU A 52 3.97 -4.69 28.07
N THR A 53 2.87 -3.96 27.88
CA THR A 53 1.89 -3.71 28.96
C THR A 53 0.51 -4.18 28.56
N ASP A 54 -0.27 -4.69 29.52
CA ASP A 54 -1.71 -4.82 29.32
C ASP A 54 -2.39 -3.43 29.38
N MET A 55 -3.49 -3.30 28.65
CA MET A 55 -4.28 -2.07 28.61
C MET A 55 -5.05 -1.88 29.90
N GLN A 56 -5.68 -2.95 30.40
CA GLN A 56 -6.53 -2.92 31.58
C GLN A 56 -5.76 -3.55 32.73
N MET A 57 -5.37 -2.73 33.70
CA MET A 57 -4.71 -3.18 34.92
C MET A 57 -5.31 -2.46 36.12
N ALA A 58 -5.32 -3.11 37.29
CA ALA A 58 -5.74 -2.47 38.52
C ALA A 58 -4.82 -1.28 38.88
N GLY A 59 -5.40 -0.09 39.03
CA GLY A 59 -4.65 1.14 39.33
C GLY A 59 -4.25 1.90 38.06
N MET A 60 -2.96 1.97 37.77
CA MET A 60 -2.44 2.62 36.56
C MET A 60 -2.67 1.75 35.31
N ASP A 61 -3.51 2.22 34.40
CA ASP A 61 -3.76 1.54 33.11
C ASP A 61 -2.57 1.63 32.14
N GLY A 62 -2.58 0.80 31.09
CA GLY A 62 -1.46 0.70 30.13
C GLY A 62 -1.16 2.00 29.38
N MET A 63 -2.17 2.86 29.16
CA MET A 63 -2.00 4.15 28.49
C MET A 63 -1.45 5.24 29.42
N ALA A 64 -1.85 5.23 30.69
CA ALA A 64 -1.29 6.06 31.74
C ALA A 64 0.19 5.70 31.95
N LEU A 65 0.52 4.41 31.98
CA LEU A 65 1.90 3.92 32.02
C LEU A 65 2.69 4.40 30.79
N PHE A 66 2.15 4.23 29.57
CA PHE A 66 2.79 4.73 28.35
C PHE A 66 3.09 6.23 28.43
N ARG A 67 2.13 7.07 28.83
CA ARG A 67 2.33 8.52 28.95
C ARG A 67 3.42 8.86 29.96
N ALA A 68 3.48 8.15 31.08
CA ALA A 68 4.52 8.35 32.10
C ALA A 68 5.91 7.94 31.59
N ILE A 69 6.00 6.83 30.84
CA ILE A 69 7.23 6.37 30.19
C ILE A 69 7.67 7.37 29.12
N HIS A 70 6.77 7.73 28.21
CA HIS A 70 7.07 8.59 27.07
C HIS A 70 7.49 10.00 27.51
N ALA A 71 6.97 10.52 28.63
CA ALA A 71 7.41 11.79 29.20
C ALA A 71 8.85 11.75 29.74
N ARG A 72 9.36 10.58 30.14
CA ARG A 72 10.71 10.38 30.69
C ARG A 72 11.72 9.91 29.66
N ASP A 73 11.34 8.96 28.82
CA ASP A 73 12.15 8.37 27.76
C ASP A 73 11.29 8.17 26.49
N PRO A 74 11.18 9.20 25.64
CA PRO A 74 10.41 9.12 24.40
C PRO A 74 10.90 8.04 23.43
N ALA A 75 12.15 7.58 23.57
CA ALA A 75 12.78 6.61 22.68
C ALA A 75 12.56 5.16 23.12
N LEU A 76 12.01 4.91 24.32
CA LEU A 76 11.70 3.57 24.78
C LEU A 76 10.41 3.06 24.13
N PRO A 77 10.47 2.02 23.27
CA PRO A 77 9.28 1.52 22.60
C PRO A 77 8.35 0.80 23.58
N VAL A 78 7.07 1.18 23.54
CA VAL A 78 6.00 0.59 24.35
C VAL A 78 4.97 -0.06 23.44
N ILE A 79 4.65 -1.32 23.72
CA ILE A 79 3.63 -2.13 23.06
C ILE A 79 2.50 -2.38 24.05
N VAL A 80 1.26 -2.11 23.65
CA VAL A 80 0.07 -2.33 24.48
C VAL A 80 -0.70 -3.54 23.98
N LEU A 81 -1.06 -4.46 24.88
CA LEU A 81 -2.00 -5.55 24.66
C LEU A 81 -3.38 -5.12 25.16
N THR A 82 -4.46 -5.48 24.48
CA THR A 82 -5.83 -5.17 24.95
C THR A 82 -6.79 -6.32 24.74
N ALA A 83 -7.77 -6.53 25.62
CA ALA A 83 -8.88 -7.47 25.40
C ALA A 83 -9.96 -6.92 24.46
N HIS A 84 -10.08 -5.59 24.34
CA HIS A 84 -11.05 -4.92 23.46
C HIS A 84 -10.31 -3.85 22.65
N GLY A 85 -10.33 -3.97 21.33
CA GLY A 85 -9.80 -2.94 20.45
C GLY A 85 -10.70 -2.76 19.25
N THR A 86 -11.18 -1.53 19.06
CA THR A 86 -11.73 -1.11 17.78
C THR A 86 -10.61 -0.51 16.92
N ILE A 87 -10.77 -0.49 15.59
CA ILE A 87 -9.80 0.14 14.67
C ILE A 87 -9.47 1.59 15.11
N PRO A 88 -10.43 2.42 15.57
CA PRO A 88 -10.15 3.75 16.13
C PRO A 88 -9.16 3.78 17.32
N ASP A 89 -9.19 2.79 18.21
CA ASP A 89 -8.34 2.76 19.41
C ASP A 89 -6.88 2.50 19.06
N ALA A 90 -6.63 1.61 18.09
CA ALA A 90 -5.28 1.33 17.57
C ALA A 90 -4.71 2.56 16.81
N VAL A 91 -5.57 3.31 16.13
CA VAL A 91 -5.22 4.55 15.43
C VAL A 91 -4.90 5.67 16.44
N ALA A 92 -5.71 5.84 17.49
CA ALA A 92 -5.45 6.84 18.53
C ALA A 92 -4.17 6.54 19.33
N ALA A 93 -3.90 5.26 19.60
CA ALA A 93 -2.69 4.77 20.26
C ALA A 93 -1.41 5.08 19.46
N THR A 94 -1.39 4.77 18.16
CA THR A 94 -0.25 5.07 17.28
C THR A 94 -0.05 6.56 17.05
N GLN A 95 -1.13 7.36 17.06
CA GLN A 95 -1.05 8.83 17.02
C GLN A 95 -0.33 9.44 18.24
N GLN A 96 -0.32 8.75 19.38
CA GLN A 96 0.32 9.20 20.62
C GLN A 96 1.78 8.75 20.75
N GLY A 97 2.33 8.01 19.79
CA GLY A 97 3.73 7.56 19.79
C GLY A 97 3.97 6.16 20.35
N LEU A 98 2.91 5.35 20.50
CA LEU A 98 3.08 3.93 20.82
C LEU A 98 3.79 3.18 19.69
N PHE A 99 4.66 2.25 20.06
CA PHE A 99 5.39 1.43 19.10
C PHE A 99 4.48 0.38 18.47
N GLY A 100 3.54 -0.16 19.24
CA GLY A 100 2.58 -1.12 18.72
C GLY A 100 1.38 -1.34 19.64
N TYR A 101 0.32 -1.87 19.05
CA TYR A 101 -0.96 -2.12 19.70
C TYR A 101 -1.49 -3.46 19.20
N LEU A 102 -1.76 -4.41 20.10
CA LEU A 102 -2.23 -5.75 19.75
C LEU A 102 -3.48 -6.12 20.53
N THR A 103 -4.51 -6.58 19.81
CA THR A 103 -5.75 -7.09 20.39
C THR A 103 -5.61 -8.57 20.75
N LYS A 104 -5.97 -8.94 21.99
CA LYS A 104 -6.14 -10.31 22.48
C LYS A 104 -7.44 -10.87 21.88
N PRO A 105 -7.45 -12.10 21.30
CA PRO A 105 -6.31 -13.00 21.15
C PRO A 105 -5.36 -12.55 20.03
N TYR A 106 -4.06 -12.55 20.32
CA TYR A 106 -3.01 -12.23 19.34
C TYR A 106 -2.23 -13.49 18.95
N ASP A 107 -1.71 -13.48 17.73
CA ASP A 107 -0.82 -14.54 17.25
C ASP A 107 0.60 -14.36 17.85
N ALA A 108 1.19 -15.46 18.33
CA ALA A 108 2.48 -15.42 19.02
C ALA A 108 3.63 -14.94 18.11
N PRO A 109 3.81 -15.45 16.87
CA PRO A 109 4.72 -14.89 15.89
C PRO A 109 4.59 -13.38 15.70
N THR A 110 3.36 -12.86 15.64
CA THR A 110 3.11 -11.42 15.47
C THR A 110 3.65 -10.58 16.63
N LEU A 111 3.42 -11.02 17.88
CA LEU A 111 3.98 -10.35 19.06
C LEU A 111 5.51 -10.41 19.08
N ILE A 112 6.09 -11.57 18.75
CA ILE A 112 7.55 -11.75 18.72
C ILE A 112 8.19 -10.85 17.66
N ASP A 113 7.63 -10.76 16.46
CA ASP A 113 8.14 -9.87 15.42
C ASP A 113 8.10 -8.40 15.85
N LEU A 114 6.98 -7.98 16.45
CA LEU A 114 6.82 -6.62 16.96
C LEU A 114 7.84 -6.29 18.06
N LEU A 115 8.09 -7.21 19.00
CA LEU A 115 9.11 -7.05 20.05
C LEU A 115 10.54 -7.06 19.49
N LYS A 116 10.82 -7.87 18.47
CA LYS A 116 12.10 -7.83 17.75
C LYS A 116 12.30 -6.48 17.07
N ARG A 117 11.25 -5.89 16.47
CA ARG A 117 11.32 -4.54 15.88
C ARG A 117 11.52 -3.47 16.96
N ALA A 118 10.83 -3.58 18.10
CA ALA A 118 10.96 -2.64 19.23
C ALA A 118 12.39 -2.63 19.80
N THR A 119 12.90 -3.81 20.16
CA THR A 119 14.25 -3.95 20.75
C THR A 119 15.37 -3.51 19.80
N ARG A 120 15.18 -3.68 18.48
CA ARG A 120 16.09 -3.14 17.45
C ARG A 120 16.18 -1.61 17.47
N LEU A 121 15.05 -0.91 17.69
CA LEU A 121 15.03 0.55 17.78
C LEU A 121 15.78 1.07 19.02
N ALA A 122 15.64 0.38 20.16
CA ALA A 122 16.21 0.81 21.44
C ALA A 122 17.72 0.54 21.59
N SER A 123 18.24 -0.49 20.91
CA SER A 123 19.64 -0.91 21.02
C SER A 123 20.61 -0.11 20.16
N GLY A 124 20.12 0.81 19.31
CA GLY A 124 20.95 1.69 18.49
C GLY A 124 21.92 0.97 17.56
N ASN A 125 21.69 -0.33 17.33
CA ASN A 125 22.53 -1.23 16.54
C ASN A 125 21.84 -1.39 15.17
N PRO A 126 22.31 -0.70 14.11
CA PRO A 126 21.63 -0.70 12.81
C PRO A 126 21.82 -2.00 12.01
N ASP A 127 22.74 -2.88 12.43
CA ASP A 127 23.16 -4.02 11.63
C ASP A 127 22.55 -5.34 12.12
N ALA A 128 21.30 -5.60 11.73
CA ALA A 128 20.78 -6.91 11.31
C ALA A 128 19.34 -6.80 10.76
N ASP A 129 19.12 -5.81 9.88
CA ASP A 129 18.57 -6.00 8.54
C ASP A 129 18.35 -4.60 7.99
N ASP A 130 19.23 -4.21 7.06
CA ASP A 130 19.24 -2.93 6.40
C ASP A 130 17.96 -2.73 5.59
N ASP A 131 16.87 -2.31 6.24
CA ASP A 131 15.60 -1.97 5.58
C ASP A 131 15.75 -0.80 4.58
N SER A 132 16.96 -0.25 4.39
CA SER A 132 17.27 0.64 3.27
C SER A 132 16.86 0.04 1.93
N TRP A 133 16.93 -1.29 1.77
CA TRP A 133 16.54 -1.96 0.53
C TRP A 133 15.08 -1.66 0.16
N ARG A 134 14.22 -1.43 1.17
CA ARG A 134 12.79 -1.14 1.02
C ARG A 134 12.37 0.22 1.59
N SER A 135 13.30 1.17 1.75
CA SER A 135 13.04 2.46 2.40
C SER A 135 11.92 3.29 1.78
N GLU A 136 11.61 3.07 0.51
CA GLU A 136 10.55 3.75 -0.23
C GLU A 136 9.16 3.10 -0.06
N ILE A 137 9.08 1.92 0.56
CA ILE A 137 7.83 1.19 0.74
C ILE A 137 7.33 1.40 2.17
N ILE A 138 6.30 2.23 2.30
CA ILE A 138 5.68 2.59 3.57
C ILE A 138 4.46 1.73 3.77
N THR A 139 4.45 0.95 4.85
CA THR A 139 3.34 0.05 5.17
C THR A 139 3.34 -0.32 6.65
N ALA A 140 2.14 -0.46 7.21
CA ALA A 140 1.86 -1.16 8.47
C ALA A 140 1.05 -2.45 8.23
N SER A 141 0.67 -2.74 6.98
CA SER A 141 -0.13 -3.91 6.66
C SER A 141 0.63 -5.23 6.84
N PRO A 142 0.08 -6.22 7.59
CA PRO A 142 0.68 -7.54 7.72
C PRO A 142 0.84 -8.26 6.37
N ALA A 143 -0.11 -8.07 5.45
CA ALA A 143 -0.08 -8.66 4.11
C ALA A 143 1.12 -8.13 3.31
N MET A 144 1.38 -6.82 3.37
CA MET A 144 2.58 -6.22 2.78
C MET A 144 3.86 -6.69 3.48
N GLY A 145 3.83 -6.89 4.79
CA GLY A 145 4.97 -7.43 5.55
C GLY A 145 5.37 -8.84 5.06
N ALA A 146 4.40 -9.73 4.88
CA ALA A 146 4.62 -11.05 4.31
C ALA A 146 5.16 -10.98 2.87
N LEU A 147 4.55 -10.15 2.03
CA LEU A 147 4.99 -9.92 0.65
C LEU A 147 6.44 -9.41 0.57
N LEU A 148 6.84 -8.50 1.46
CA LEU A 148 8.20 -7.98 1.51
C LEU A 148 9.21 -9.04 1.97
N ALA A 149 8.83 -9.94 2.88
CA ALA A 149 9.67 -11.06 3.27
C ALA A 149 9.91 -12.03 2.10
N GLU A 150 8.85 -12.37 1.35
CA GLU A 150 8.95 -13.17 0.13
C GLU A 150 9.79 -12.49 -0.95
N ALA A 151 9.56 -11.19 -1.18
CA ALA A 151 10.33 -10.39 -2.12
C ALA A 151 11.84 -10.39 -1.79
N ARG A 152 12.17 -10.33 -0.50
CA ARG A 152 13.56 -10.37 -0.04
C ARG A 152 14.22 -11.73 -0.27
N LEU A 153 13.48 -12.82 -0.06
CA LEU A 153 13.96 -14.17 -0.38
C LEU A 153 14.16 -14.33 -1.89
N ALA A 154 13.19 -13.88 -2.69
CA ALA A 154 13.29 -13.89 -4.15
C ALA A 154 14.49 -13.07 -4.64
N ALA A 155 14.83 -11.96 -3.97
CA ALA A 155 15.97 -11.12 -4.31
C ALA A 155 17.33 -11.85 -4.25
N GLN A 156 17.47 -12.92 -3.45
CA GLN A 156 18.72 -13.67 -3.29
C GLN A 156 19.05 -14.60 -4.46
N SER A 157 18.12 -14.83 -5.38
CA SER A 157 18.34 -15.63 -6.59
C SER A 157 18.17 -14.80 -7.87
N ASP A 158 18.68 -15.28 -8.99
CA ASP A 158 18.46 -14.67 -10.31
C ASP A 158 17.15 -15.16 -10.97
N ALA A 159 16.25 -15.78 -10.20
CA ALA A 159 14.95 -16.22 -10.72
C ALA A 159 14.12 -15.03 -11.24
N SER A 160 13.40 -15.27 -12.35
CA SER A 160 12.41 -14.34 -12.89
C SER A 160 11.30 -14.10 -11.87
N VAL A 161 10.98 -12.83 -11.63
CA VAL A 161 9.89 -12.45 -10.71
C VAL A 161 8.80 -11.75 -11.50
N LEU A 162 7.57 -12.24 -11.37
CA LEU A 162 6.37 -11.61 -11.91
C LEU A 162 5.62 -10.89 -10.79
N ILE A 163 5.55 -9.57 -10.88
CA ILE A 163 4.86 -8.69 -9.93
C ILE A 163 3.47 -8.36 -10.48
N GLN A 164 2.44 -8.82 -9.80
CA GLN A 164 1.05 -8.56 -10.17
C GLN A 164 0.43 -7.52 -9.24
N GLY A 165 -0.50 -6.74 -9.77
CA GLY A 165 -1.28 -5.81 -8.96
C GLY A 165 -1.91 -4.70 -9.78
N GLU A 166 -3.00 -4.16 -9.26
CA GLU A 166 -3.71 -3.05 -9.91
C GLU A 166 -2.78 -1.85 -10.18
N SER A 167 -3.20 -1.00 -11.12
CA SER A 167 -2.45 0.22 -11.43
C SER A 167 -2.32 1.11 -10.19
N GLY A 168 -1.11 1.59 -9.94
CA GLY A 168 -0.82 2.50 -8.82
C GLY A 168 -0.64 1.83 -7.45
N THR A 169 -0.51 0.50 -7.38
CA THR A 169 -0.24 -0.24 -6.13
C THR A 169 1.21 -0.20 -5.65
N GLY A 170 2.15 0.23 -6.50
CA GLY A 170 3.58 0.30 -6.19
C GLY A 170 4.45 -0.82 -6.79
N LYS A 171 4.02 -1.45 -7.89
CA LYS A 171 4.77 -2.53 -8.57
C LYS A 171 6.22 -2.17 -8.87
N GLU A 172 6.45 -0.97 -9.41
CA GLU A 172 7.80 -0.47 -9.72
C GLU A 172 8.66 -0.29 -8.45
N LEU A 173 8.08 0.22 -7.37
CA LEU A 173 8.79 0.36 -6.08
C LEU A 173 9.20 -0.99 -5.52
N LEU A 174 8.33 -2.00 -5.62
CA LEU A 174 8.65 -3.37 -5.22
C LEU A 174 9.78 -3.95 -6.08
N ALA A 175 9.76 -3.75 -7.40
CA ALA A 175 10.84 -4.19 -8.28
C ALA A 175 12.19 -3.54 -7.93
N ARG A 176 12.19 -2.23 -7.66
CA ARG A 176 13.38 -1.49 -7.21
C ARG A 176 13.90 -2.03 -5.87
N ALA A 177 12.99 -2.35 -4.95
CA ALA A 177 13.34 -2.92 -3.67
C ALA A 177 13.99 -4.32 -3.84
N ILE A 178 13.41 -5.20 -4.67
CA ILE A 178 13.99 -6.50 -5.00
C ILE A 178 15.41 -6.36 -5.56
N HIS A 179 15.63 -5.41 -6.48
CA HIS A 179 16.96 -5.15 -7.01
C HIS A 179 17.95 -4.70 -5.92
N ARG A 180 17.55 -3.77 -5.04
CA ARG A 180 18.38 -3.31 -3.91
C ARG A 180 18.73 -4.42 -2.92
N ALA A 181 17.83 -5.37 -2.72
CA ALA A 181 18.04 -6.53 -1.86
C ALA A 181 18.86 -7.66 -2.52
N SER A 182 19.21 -7.52 -3.81
CA SER A 182 19.88 -8.58 -4.58
C SER A 182 21.41 -8.46 -4.59
N PRO A 183 22.13 -9.54 -4.96
CA PRO A 183 23.57 -9.46 -5.25
C PRO A 183 23.95 -8.44 -6.33
N ARG A 184 22.98 -8.05 -7.19
CA ARG A 184 23.14 -7.08 -8.28
C ARG A 184 22.81 -5.63 -7.86
N HIS A 185 22.61 -5.33 -6.57
CA HIS A 185 22.21 -3.98 -6.09
C HIS A 185 23.13 -2.83 -6.52
N ALA A 186 24.42 -3.10 -6.76
CA ALA A 186 25.38 -2.11 -7.23
C ALA A 186 25.48 -2.00 -8.76
N LYS A 187 24.68 -2.80 -9.50
CA LYS A 187 24.65 -2.87 -10.96
C LYS A 187 23.48 -2.04 -11.51
N PRO A 188 23.41 -1.79 -12.82
CA PRO A 188 22.33 -1.00 -13.40
C PRO A 188 20.95 -1.62 -13.13
N PHE A 189 19.99 -0.77 -12.77
CA PHE A 189 18.57 -1.08 -12.79
C PHE A 189 17.91 -0.27 -13.90
N VAL A 190 17.42 -0.96 -14.92
CA VAL A 190 16.80 -0.35 -16.09
C VAL A 190 15.34 -0.74 -16.12
N ALA A 191 14.44 0.25 -16.18
CA ALA A 191 13.00 0.02 -16.25
C ALA A 191 12.44 0.54 -17.56
N ILE A 192 11.55 -0.22 -18.18
CA ILE A 192 10.81 0.18 -19.38
C ILE A 192 9.35 -0.17 -19.22
N ASN A 193 8.48 0.77 -19.58
CA ASN A 193 7.04 0.56 -19.62
C ASN A 193 6.63 0.10 -21.03
N CYS A 194 6.13 -1.12 -21.13
CA CYS A 194 5.80 -1.77 -22.41
C CYS A 194 4.51 -1.23 -23.05
N GLY A 195 3.67 -0.51 -22.30
CA GLY A 195 2.42 0.07 -22.80
C GLY A 195 2.52 1.55 -23.19
N ALA A 196 3.55 2.28 -22.73
CA ALA A 196 3.67 3.72 -22.94
C ALA A 196 4.33 4.13 -24.27
N ILE A 197 5.02 3.19 -24.95
CA ILE A 197 5.85 3.47 -26.13
C ILE A 197 5.27 2.74 -27.36
N PRO A 198 5.18 3.38 -28.53
CA PRO A 198 4.80 2.71 -29.77
C PRO A 198 5.67 1.48 -30.08
N ALA A 199 5.09 0.43 -30.64
CA ALA A 199 5.75 -0.88 -30.82
C ALA A 199 7.12 -0.81 -31.52
N GLU A 200 7.25 -0.01 -32.58
CA GLU A 200 8.51 0.12 -33.34
C GLU A 200 9.62 0.78 -32.50
N LEU A 201 9.26 1.79 -31.71
CA LEU A 201 10.19 2.46 -30.79
C LEU A 201 10.54 1.53 -29.62
N LEU A 202 9.56 0.81 -29.07
CA LEU A 202 9.78 -0.16 -28.00
C LEU A 202 10.76 -1.26 -28.42
N GLU A 203 10.67 -1.74 -29.66
CA GLU A 203 11.62 -2.71 -30.21
C GLU A 203 13.05 -2.17 -30.24
N SER A 204 13.20 -0.96 -30.80
CA SER A 204 14.49 -0.27 -30.88
C SER A 204 15.08 0.02 -29.50
N GLU A 205 14.27 0.44 -28.53
CA GLU A 205 14.71 0.70 -27.16
C GLU A 205 15.14 -0.60 -26.47
N LEU A 206 14.35 -1.69 -26.55
CA LEU A 206 14.67 -2.96 -25.89
C LEU A 206 15.94 -3.60 -26.45
N PHE A 207 16.00 -3.78 -27.77
CA PHE A 207 17.02 -4.60 -28.44
C PHE A 207 18.15 -3.79 -29.07
N GLY A 208 17.97 -2.48 -29.24
CA GLY A 208 18.90 -1.61 -29.96
C GLY A 208 18.73 -1.70 -31.46
N HIS A 209 19.42 -0.84 -32.20
CA HIS A 209 19.44 -0.88 -33.67
C HIS A 209 20.80 -0.48 -34.24
N VAL A 210 21.10 -0.96 -35.44
CA VAL A 210 22.22 -0.48 -36.25
C VAL A 210 21.77 0.67 -37.14
N LYS A 211 22.72 1.53 -37.53
CA LYS A 211 22.49 2.62 -38.48
C LYS A 211 21.84 2.07 -39.76
N GLY A 212 20.74 2.70 -40.18
CA GLY A 212 20.00 2.33 -41.38
C GLY A 212 19.00 1.18 -41.21
N ALA A 213 18.77 0.69 -39.99
CA ALA A 213 17.80 -0.37 -39.73
C ALA A 213 16.34 -0.01 -40.09
N PHE A 214 15.97 1.27 -39.97
CA PHE A 214 14.66 1.82 -40.35
C PHE A 214 14.78 3.31 -40.71
N THR A 215 13.71 3.89 -41.26
CA THR A 215 13.65 5.32 -41.60
C THR A 215 13.78 6.18 -40.33
N GLY A 216 14.92 6.85 -40.15
CA GLY A 216 15.24 7.63 -38.95
C GLY A 216 16.40 7.07 -38.11
N ALA A 217 16.88 5.85 -38.39
CA ALA A 217 18.04 5.23 -37.73
C ALA A 217 19.37 5.87 -38.19
N ALA A 218 19.61 7.12 -37.81
CA ALA A 218 20.77 7.90 -38.25
C ALA A 218 22.11 7.42 -37.66
N ARG A 219 22.07 6.75 -36.50
CA ARG A 219 23.22 6.23 -35.77
C ARG A 219 22.87 4.90 -35.13
N ASP A 220 23.90 4.15 -34.72
CA ASP A 220 23.70 2.96 -33.89
C ASP A 220 23.13 3.37 -32.52
N HIS A 221 22.25 2.53 -31.98
CA HIS A 221 21.66 2.69 -30.67
C HIS A 221 21.80 1.40 -29.87
N LEU A 222 22.38 1.51 -28.68
CA LEU A 222 22.51 0.40 -27.75
C LEU A 222 21.17 0.17 -27.05
N GLY A 223 20.62 -1.03 -27.16
CA GLY A 223 19.37 -1.39 -26.50
C GLY A 223 19.49 -1.49 -24.99
N LEU A 224 18.34 -1.48 -24.30
CA LEU A 224 18.25 -1.54 -22.85
C LEU A 224 18.82 -2.84 -22.29
N PHE A 225 18.63 -3.98 -22.96
CA PHE A 225 19.21 -5.24 -22.49
C PHE A 225 20.73 -5.17 -22.41
N LEU A 226 21.38 -4.68 -23.47
CA LEU A 226 22.84 -4.52 -23.50
C LEU A 226 23.32 -3.42 -22.55
N SER A 227 22.52 -2.37 -22.35
CA SER A 227 22.82 -1.29 -21.40
C SER A 227 22.71 -1.74 -19.94
N ALA A 228 21.91 -2.79 -19.68
CA ALA A 228 21.68 -3.35 -18.36
C ALA A 228 22.61 -4.53 -18.02
N GLU A 229 23.67 -4.75 -18.80
CA GLU A 229 24.60 -5.88 -18.63
C GLU A 229 25.10 -6.04 -17.18
N GLY A 230 24.96 -7.26 -16.65
CA GLY A 230 25.25 -7.63 -15.27
C GLY A 230 24.23 -7.13 -14.25
N GLY A 231 23.20 -6.39 -14.67
CA GLY A 231 22.22 -5.71 -13.83
C GLY A 231 20.82 -6.34 -13.86
N THR A 232 19.79 -5.49 -13.78
CA THR A 232 18.40 -5.91 -13.73
C THR A 232 17.55 -5.08 -14.69
N VAL A 233 16.71 -5.76 -15.47
CA VAL A 233 15.72 -5.14 -16.36
C VAL A 233 14.33 -5.36 -15.77
N LEU A 234 13.59 -4.27 -15.54
CA LEU A 234 12.17 -4.27 -15.23
C LEU A 234 11.36 -4.06 -16.51
N LEU A 235 10.55 -5.05 -16.85
CA LEU A 235 9.52 -4.98 -17.89
C LEU A 235 8.20 -4.61 -17.22
N ASP A 236 7.94 -3.31 -17.12
CA ASP A 236 6.69 -2.79 -16.54
C ASP A 236 5.55 -2.86 -17.56
N GLU A 237 4.37 -3.18 -17.07
CA GLU A 237 3.16 -3.47 -17.85
C GLU A 237 3.40 -4.47 -19.00
N ILE A 238 4.07 -5.59 -18.70
CA ILE A 238 4.41 -6.64 -19.68
C ILE A 238 3.18 -7.21 -20.42
N GLY A 239 2.01 -7.20 -19.79
CA GLY A 239 0.76 -7.62 -20.40
C GLY A 239 0.29 -6.73 -21.56
N ASP A 240 0.80 -5.51 -21.67
CA ASP A 240 0.54 -4.59 -22.79
C ASP A 240 1.55 -4.75 -23.94
N MET A 241 2.53 -5.66 -23.82
CA MET A 241 3.56 -5.84 -24.85
C MET A 241 2.97 -6.40 -26.14
N PRO A 242 3.24 -5.77 -27.30
CA PRO A 242 2.82 -6.29 -28.60
C PRO A 242 3.31 -7.73 -28.86
N ALA A 243 2.45 -8.58 -29.42
CA ALA A 243 2.71 -10.01 -29.63
C ALA A 243 4.00 -10.30 -30.42
N GLN A 244 4.37 -9.44 -31.38
CA GLN A 244 5.61 -9.59 -32.16
C GLN A 244 6.87 -9.46 -31.29
N LEU A 245 6.82 -8.60 -30.26
CA LEU A 245 7.94 -8.39 -29.34
C LEU A 245 8.03 -9.48 -28.28
N GLN A 246 6.90 -10.09 -27.91
CA GLN A 246 6.88 -11.25 -27.00
C GLN A 246 7.74 -12.41 -27.53
N VAL A 247 7.77 -12.64 -28.85
CA VAL A 247 8.61 -13.68 -29.47
C VAL A 247 10.10 -13.37 -29.33
N LYS A 248 10.48 -12.10 -29.53
CA LYS A 248 11.88 -11.66 -29.42
C LYS A 248 12.34 -11.69 -27.97
N LEU A 249 11.48 -11.24 -27.06
CA LEU A 249 11.73 -11.31 -25.62
C LEU A 249 11.95 -12.77 -25.17
N LEU A 250 11.10 -13.70 -25.61
CA LEU A 250 11.25 -15.11 -25.26
C LEU A 250 12.63 -15.65 -25.66
N ARG A 251 13.15 -15.28 -26.83
CA ARG A 251 14.51 -15.67 -27.26
C ARG A 251 15.59 -15.11 -26.35
N VAL A 252 15.49 -13.85 -25.96
CA VAL A 252 16.44 -13.25 -24.99
C VAL A 252 16.41 -14.03 -23.67
N LEU A 253 15.22 -14.40 -23.18
CA LEU A 253 15.08 -15.15 -21.92
C LEU A 253 15.55 -16.60 -22.00
N GLN A 254 15.58 -17.20 -23.19
CA GLN A 254 15.97 -18.59 -23.40
C GLN A 254 17.47 -18.72 -23.72
N GLU A 255 17.95 -17.90 -24.64
CA GLU A 255 19.30 -17.98 -25.21
C GLU A 255 20.30 -17.09 -24.47
N GLY A 256 19.83 -16.07 -23.73
CA GLY A 256 20.71 -15.08 -23.10
C GLY A 256 21.43 -14.21 -24.13
N GLU A 257 20.84 -14.01 -25.30
CA GLU A 257 21.41 -13.24 -26.40
C GLU A 257 20.40 -12.25 -26.97
N VAL A 258 20.90 -11.08 -27.39
CA VAL A 258 20.12 -10.01 -28.00
C VAL A 258 20.62 -9.75 -29.41
N ARG A 259 19.69 -9.65 -30.36
CA ARG A 259 19.99 -9.22 -31.74
C ARG A 259 19.42 -7.83 -32.00
N PRO A 260 20.27 -6.80 -32.17
CA PRO A 260 19.81 -5.47 -32.55
C PRO A 260 19.01 -5.48 -33.86
N VAL A 261 18.07 -4.55 -34.00
CA VAL A 261 17.29 -4.37 -35.22
C VAL A 261 18.23 -4.03 -36.37
N GLY A 262 18.11 -4.76 -37.48
CA GLY A 262 18.98 -4.63 -38.65
C GLY A 262 20.35 -5.33 -38.55
N ALA A 263 20.71 -5.88 -37.38
CA ALA A 263 21.94 -6.66 -37.23
C ALA A 263 21.76 -8.13 -37.62
N THR A 264 22.82 -8.74 -38.13
CA THR A 264 22.89 -10.18 -38.42
C THR A 264 23.42 -10.99 -37.24
N GLU A 265 24.28 -10.39 -36.42
CA GLU A 265 24.95 -11.04 -35.29
C GLU A 265 24.18 -10.82 -33.98
N THR A 266 24.13 -11.86 -33.15
CA THR A 266 23.64 -11.80 -31.78
C THR A 266 24.75 -11.37 -30.83
N ARG A 267 24.36 -10.85 -29.66
CA ARG A 267 25.28 -10.47 -28.58
C ARG A 267 24.83 -11.10 -27.28
N PRO A 268 25.69 -11.82 -26.54
CA PRO A 268 25.32 -12.36 -25.23
C PRO A 268 25.03 -11.22 -24.25
N VAL A 269 24.09 -11.48 -23.33
CA VAL A 269 23.69 -10.56 -22.28
C VAL A 269 23.41 -11.33 -20.98
N ASP A 270 23.94 -10.86 -19.86
CA ASP A 270 23.61 -11.36 -18.53
C ASP A 270 22.76 -10.34 -17.78
N VAL A 271 21.44 -10.57 -17.75
CA VAL A 271 20.49 -9.68 -17.09
C VAL A 271 19.50 -10.47 -16.25
N ARG A 272 19.24 -9.98 -15.04
CA ARG A 272 18.09 -10.45 -14.26
C ARG A 272 16.81 -9.76 -14.75
N ILE A 273 15.73 -10.53 -14.88
CA ILE A 273 14.45 -10.01 -15.37
C ILE A 273 13.43 -9.94 -14.24
N LEU A 274 12.85 -8.75 -14.07
CA LEU A 274 11.65 -8.53 -13.26
C LEU A 274 10.54 -8.09 -14.22
N SER A 275 9.34 -8.60 -14.03
CA SER A 275 8.18 -8.21 -14.84
C SER A 275 7.08 -7.70 -13.94
N ALA A 276 6.33 -6.69 -14.39
CA ALA A 276 5.18 -6.17 -13.68
C ALA A 276 3.97 -6.05 -14.61
N THR A 277 2.77 -6.33 -14.10
CA THR A 277 1.53 -6.22 -14.90
C THR A 277 0.32 -5.89 -14.03
N HIS A 278 -0.58 -5.06 -14.56
CA HIS A 278 -1.94 -4.88 -14.03
C HIS A 278 -2.98 -5.82 -14.64
N ARG A 279 -2.67 -6.48 -15.76
CA ARG A 279 -3.58 -7.38 -16.46
C ARG A 279 -3.56 -8.79 -15.86
N ASN A 280 -4.69 -9.49 -15.99
CA ASN A 280 -4.73 -10.93 -15.81
C ASN A 280 -4.10 -11.62 -17.03
N LEU A 281 -2.88 -12.16 -16.87
CA LEU A 281 -2.17 -12.81 -17.96
C LEU A 281 -2.82 -14.14 -18.39
N GLU A 282 -3.53 -14.83 -17.50
CA GLU A 282 -4.21 -16.09 -17.83
C GLU A 282 -5.37 -15.84 -18.80
N GLU A 283 -6.14 -14.77 -18.57
CA GLU A 283 -7.16 -14.30 -19.51
C GLU A 283 -6.55 -13.83 -20.83
N ALA A 284 -5.42 -13.12 -20.78
CA ALA A 284 -4.72 -12.67 -21.99
C ALA A 284 -4.15 -13.84 -22.82
N ILE A 285 -3.76 -14.94 -22.17
CA ILE A 285 -3.39 -16.18 -22.86
C ILE A 285 -4.61 -16.82 -23.52
N ALA A 286 -5.73 -16.90 -22.79
CA ALA A 286 -6.97 -17.46 -23.32
C ALA A 286 -7.52 -16.67 -24.52
N SER A 287 -7.29 -15.35 -24.57
CA SER A 287 -7.66 -14.50 -25.71
C SER A 287 -6.62 -14.46 -26.83
N GLY A 288 -5.45 -15.08 -26.65
CA GLY A 288 -4.35 -15.08 -27.62
C GLY A 288 -3.56 -13.76 -27.71
N GLU A 289 -3.78 -12.84 -26.77
CA GLU A 289 -3.04 -11.57 -26.67
C GLU A 289 -1.66 -11.75 -26.03
N PHE A 290 -1.50 -12.77 -25.19
CA PHE A 290 -0.24 -13.09 -24.52
C PHE A 290 0.18 -14.54 -24.76
N ARG A 291 1.47 -14.76 -25.00
CA ARG A 291 1.99 -16.10 -25.26
C ARG A 291 2.18 -16.91 -23.98
N GLU A 292 1.67 -18.14 -24.01
CA GLU A 292 1.78 -19.09 -22.90
C GLU A 292 3.24 -19.47 -22.59
N ASP A 293 4.09 -19.67 -23.61
CA ASP A 293 5.50 -20.01 -23.42
C ASP A 293 6.32 -18.90 -22.74
N LEU A 294 6.02 -17.64 -23.06
CA LEU A 294 6.58 -16.48 -22.40
C LEU A 294 6.11 -16.38 -20.94
N TYR A 295 4.82 -16.62 -20.69
CA TYR A 295 4.27 -16.57 -19.33
C TYR A 295 5.01 -17.52 -18.38
N TYR A 296 5.19 -18.79 -18.74
CA TYR A 296 5.90 -19.73 -17.88
C TYR A 296 7.38 -19.39 -17.66
N ARG A 297 8.03 -18.67 -18.59
CA ARG A 297 9.43 -18.23 -18.43
C ARG A 297 9.57 -17.01 -17.50
N LEU A 298 8.55 -16.15 -17.47
CA LEU A 298 8.49 -14.99 -16.59
C LEU A 298 7.99 -15.35 -15.19
N ASN A 299 7.03 -16.29 -15.10
CA ASN A 299 6.32 -16.62 -13.88
C ASN A 299 7.01 -17.74 -13.08
N VAL A 300 8.24 -17.49 -12.62
CA VAL A 300 8.95 -18.43 -11.73
C VAL A 300 8.62 -18.13 -10.26
N VAL A 301 8.64 -16.85 -9.87
CA VAL A 301 8.16 -16.37 -8.58
C VAL A 301 7.10 -15.31 -8.81
N THR A 302 5.91 -15.49 -8.25
CA THR A 302 4.80 -14.52 -8.35
C THR A 302 4.68 -13.74 -7.06
N LEU A 303 4.64 -12.40 -7.16
CA LEU A 303 4.40 -11.50 -6.03
C LEU A 303 3.19 -10.62 -6.33
N THR A 304 2.12 -10.78 -5.57
CA THR A 304 0.86 -10.05 -5.81
C THR A 304 0.69 -8.92 -4.80
N LEU A 305 0.70 -7.69 -5.29
CA LEU A 305 0.49 -6.49 -4.47
C LEU A 305 -1.00 -6.31 -4.15
N PRO A 306 -1.37 -6.21 -2.86
CA PRO A 306 -2.74 -5.93 -2.48
C PRO A 306 -3.14 -4.50 -2.90
N PRO A 307 -4.37 -4.31 -3.39
CA PRO A 307 -4.91 -2.99 -3.66
C PRO A 307 -5.07 -2.21 -2.35
N LEU A 308 -5.03 -0.87 -2.41
CA LEU A 308 -5.04 0.00 -1.25
C LEU A 308 -6.29 -0.19 -0.37
N ARG A 309 -7.42 -0.56 -0.97
CA ARG A 309 -8.67 -0.89 -0.26
C ARG A 309 -8.59 -2.12 0.65
N GLU A 310 -7.63 -3.01 0.42
CA GLU A 310 -7.38 -4.22 1.23
C GLU A 310 -6.29 -3.98 2.30
N ARG A 311 -5.63 -2.82 2.28
CA ARG A 311 -4.62 -2.39 3.25
C ARG A 311 -4.89 -0.96 3.73
N ARG A 312 -6.10 -0.74 4.24
CA ARG A 312 -6.58 0.60 4.65
C ARG A 312 -5.75 1.20 5.78
N GLU A 313 -5.12 0.35 6.60
CA GLU A 313 -4.16 0.72 7.65
C GLU A 313 -2.94 1.48 7.12
N ASP A 314 -2.61 1.34 5.82
CA ASP A 314 -1.51 2.07 5.20
C ASP A 314 -1.91 3.52 4.84
N ILE A 315 -3.20 3.82 4.68
CA ILE A 315 -3.68 5.12 4.17
C ILE A 315 -3.24 6.28 5.08
N PRO A 316 -3.40 6.22 6.42
CA PRO A 316 -2.94 7.32 7.28
C PRO A 316 -1.42 7.54 7.24
N LEU A 317 -0.64 6.46 7.13
CA LEU A 317 0.82 6.51 7.07
C LEU A 317 1.28 7.14 5.74
N LEU A 318 0.72 6.65 4.62
CA LEU A 318 0.98 7.20 3.30
C LEU A 318 0.56 8.67 3.20
N ALA A 319 -0.60 9.03 3.76
CA ALA A 319 -1.09 10.40 3.73
C ALA A 319 -0.16 11.37 4.47
N ARG A 320 0.36 10.97 5.63
CA ARG A 320 1.35 11.77 6.40
C ARG A 320 2.67 11.88 5.66
N HIS A 321 3.15 10.79 5.08
CA HIS A 321 4.37 10.81 4.29
C HIS A 321 4.25 11.77 3.10
N PHE A 322 3.20 11.62 2.28
CA PHE A 322 2.97 12.49 1.14
C PHE A 322 2.76 13.95 1.56
N LEU A 323 2.05 14.20 2.67
CA LEU A 323 1.93 15.57 3.19
C LEU A 323 3.29 16.20 3.49
N THR A 324 4.20 15.44 4.09
CA THR A 324 5.57 15.92 4.40
C THR A 324 6.31 16.26 3.10
N VAL A 325 6.33 15.35 2.13
CA VAL A 325 6.98 15.55 0.82
C VAL A 325 6.37 16.73 0.06
N LEU A 326 5.04 16.85 0.04
CA LEU A 326 4.32 17.89 -0.70
C LEU A 326 4.45 19.26 -0.05
N THR A 327 4.43 19.34 1.29
CA THR A 327 4.59 20.62 1.99
C THR A 327 5.98 21.22 1.81
N GLU A 328 7.02 20.38 1.78
CA GLU A 328 8.37 20.79 1.40
C GLU A 328 8.43 21.27 -0.05
N LYS A 329 7.90 20.48 -1.00
CA LYS A 329 7.84 20.80 -2.44
C LYS A 329 7.15 22.14 -2.71
N TYR A 330 5.99 22.38 -2.10
CA TYR A 330 5.17 23.58 -2.32
C TYR A 330 5.45 24.72 -1.33
N ARG A 331 6.39 24.54 -0.39
CA ARG A 331 6.72 25.51 0.68
C ARG A 331 5.48 25.97 1.45
N ARG A 332 4.58 25.03 1.75
CA ARG A 332 3.32 25.28 2.48
C ARG A 332 3.49 24.94 3.95
N ARG A 333 2.80 25.67 4.83
CA ARG A 333 2.74 25.39 6.27
C ARG A 333 1.46 24.62 6.61
N ILE A 334 1.39 23.37 6.17
CA ILE A 334 0.28 22.47 6.49
C ILE A 334 0.85 21.42 7.46
N HIS A 335 0.22 21.28 8.62
CA HIS A 335 0.70 20.44 9.72
C HIS A 335 -0.06 19.12 9.85
N GLY A 336 -1.16 18.94 9.11
CA GLY A 336 -1.93 17.70 9.16
C GLY A 336 -3.28 17.77 8.45
N PHE A 337 -4.10 16.77 8.77
CA PHE A 337 -5.47 16.61 8.30
C PHE A 337 -6.43 16.84 9.47
N SER A 338 -7.65 17.32 9.21
CA SER A 338 -8.71 17.21 10.20
C SER A 338 -9.10 15.73 10.41
N PRO A 339 -9.62 15.32 11.58
CA PRO A 339 -10.07 13.94 11.82
C PRO A 339 -11.02 13.43 10.72
N ASP A 340 -12.07 14.19 10.41
CA ASP A 340 -13.03 13.88 9.36
C ASP A 340 -12.40 13.74 7.96
N ALA A 341 -11.28 14.43 7.70
CA ALA A 341 -10.58 14.33 6.42
C ALA A 341 -9.81 13.01 6.33
N LEU A 342 -9.18 12.60 7.42
CA LEU A 342 -8.46 11.33 7.52
C LEU A 342 -9.43 10.15 7.46
N ASP A 343 -10.58 10.25 8.13
CA ASP A 343 -11.64 9.23 8.06
C ASP A 343 -12.16 9.09 6.64
N MET A 344 -12.38 10.21 5.93
CA MET A 344 -12.80 10.20 4.52
C MET A 344 -11.76 9.55 3.60
N LEU A 345 -10.47 9.86 3.81
CA LEU A 345 -9.39 9.23 3.06
C LEU A 345 -9.35 7.71 3.33
N THR A 346 -9.54 7.29 4.57
CA THR A 346 -9.47 5.87 4.98
C THR A 346 -10.69 5.07 4.51
N ALA A 347 -11.86 5.71 4.42
CA ALA A 347 -13.10 5.08 4.00
C ALA A 347 -13.20 4.88 2.47
N ALA A 348 -12.49 5.69 1.67
CA ALA A 348 -12.56 5.66 0.21
C ALA A 348 -11.99 4.36 -0.41
N ASP A 349 -12.47 4.01 -1.61
CA ASP A 349 -12.14 2.73 -2.28
C ASP A 349 -10.84 2.74 -3.09
N TRP A 350 -10.29 3.92 -3.40
CA TRP A 350 -9.01 4.11 -4.10
C TRP A 350 -8.78 3.21 -5.34
N PRO A 351 -9.63 3.29 -6.40
CA PRO A 351 -9.43 2.50 -7.62
C PRO A 351 -8.10 2.77 -8.35
N GLY A 352 -7.51 3.97 -8.20
CA GLY A 352 -6.16 4.28 -8.70
C GLY A 352 -5.06 4.09 -7.63
N ASN A 353 -5.40 3.43 -6.53
CA ASN A 353 -4.51 3.03 -5.44
C ASN A 353 -3.67 4.21 -4.90
N ILE A 354 -2.39 3.98 -4.62
CA ILE A 354 -1.46 4.95 -4.02
C ILE A 354 -1.26 6.15 -4.96
N ARG A 355 -1.26 5.93 -6.29
CA ARG A 355 -1.13 7.01 -7.28
C ARG A 355 -2.29 8.00 -7.20
N GLN A 356 -3.52 7.49 -7.05
CA GLN A 356 -4.70 8.34 -6.85
C GLN A 356 -4.65 9.07 -5.50
N LEU A 357 -4.26 8.37 -4.43
CA LEU A 357 -4.08 9.00 -3.12
C LEU A 357 -3.09 10.16 -3.18
N HIS A 358 -1.93 9.96 -3.80
CA HIS A 358 -0.94 11.01 -4.00
C HIS A 358 -1.53 12.22 -4.74
N ASN A 359 -2.23 12.00 -5.86
CA ASN A 359 -2.81 13.08 -6.67
C ASN A 359 -3.88 13.88 -5.90
N VAL A 360 -4.74 13.20 -5.15
CA VAL A 360 -5.76 13.83 -4.30
C VAL A 360 -5.11 14.69 -3.23
N LEU A 361 -4.04 14.18 -2.59
CA LEU A 361 -3.30 14.92 -1.56
C LEU A 361 -2.51 16.09 -2.13
N GLU A 362 -1.94 15.96 -3.33
CA GLU A 362 -1.27 17.05 -4.05
C GLU A 362 -2.26 18.17 -4.37
N GLN A 363 -3.45 17.84 -4.88
CA GLN A 363 -4.54 18.81 -5.10
C GLN A 363 -4.96 19.50 -3.79
N CYS A 364 -5.11 18.74 -2.71
CA CYS A 364 -5.44 19.30 -1.39
C CYS A 364 -4.33 20.25 -0.92
N CYS A 365 -3.05 19.86 -0.99
CA CYS A 365 -1.92 20.70 -0.58
C CYS A 365 -1.81 21.98 -1.41
N ALA A 366 -2.08 21.91 -2.72
CA ALA A 366 -2.02 23.07 -3.60
C ALA A 366 -3.11 24.11 -3.27
N LEU A 367 -4.31 23.64 -2.90
CA LEU A 367 -5.51 24.47 -2.70
C LEU A 367 -5.79 24.81 -1.22
N CYS A 368 -5.08 24.19 -0.27
CA CYS A 368 -5.27 24.44 1.16
C CYS A 368 -4.75 25.84 1.52
N THR A 369 -5.60 26.62 2.20
CA THR A 369 -5.29 27.95 2.73
C THR A 369 -5.08 27.95 4.24
N THR A 370 -5.37 26.83 4.90
CA THR A 370 -5.31 26.63 6.35
C THR A 370 -4.08 25.80 6.73
N SER A 371 -3.79 25.72 8.04
CA SER A 371 -2.71 24.88 8.56
C SER A 371 -3.06 23.40 8.64
N THR A 372 -4.33 23.04 8.41
CA THR A 372 -4.83 21.67 8.37
C THR A 372 -5.71 21.48 7.14
N ILE A 373 -5.63 20.31 6.49
CA ILE A 373 -6.49 19.97 5.35
C ILE A 373 -7.88 19.60 5.86
N PRO A 374 -8.93 20.36 5.51
CA PRO A 374 -10.29 20.08 5.95
C PRO A 374 -10.97 19.00 5.10
N ALA A 375 -11.96 18.30 5.68
CA ALA A 375 -12.70 17.25 4.98
C ALA A 375 -13.43 17.74 3.72
N SER A 376 -13.88 19.00 3.70
CA SER A 376 -14.51 19.61 2.52
C SER A 376 -13.59 19.66 1.31
N LEU A 377 -12.28 19.84 1.53
CA LEU A 377 -11.28 19.90 0.47
C LEU A 377 -10.99 18.50 -0.10
N VAL A 378 -10.87 17.50 0.79
CA VAL A 378 -10.76 16.09 0.40
C VAL A 378 -11.99 15.63 -0.38
N ALA A 379 -13.19 15.97 0.11
CA ALA A 379 -14.44 15.65 -0.57
C ALA A 379 -14.51 16.24 -1.99
N ARG A 380 -14.02 17.47 -2.18
CA ARG A 380 -13.94 18.09 -3.50
C ARG A 380 -12.95 17.35 -4.41
N ALA A 381 -11.75 17.06 -3.92
CA ALA A 381 -10.73 16.35 -4.69
C ALA A 381 -11.14 14.92 -5.07
N LEU A 382 -11.89 14.22 -4.21
CA LEU A 382 -12.44 12.89 -4.51
C LEU A 382 -13.61 12.94 -5.53
N ARG A 383 -14.33 14.07 -5.61
CA ARG A 383 -15.41 14.28 -6.58
C ARG A 383 -14.91 14.70 -7.96
N ASP A 384 -13.73 15.29 -8.07
CA ASP A 384 -13.05 15.64 -9.33
C ASP A 384 -12.53 14.37 -10.06
N LYS A 385 -13.38 13.36 -10.19
CA LYS A 385 -13.23 12.38 -11.26
C LYS A 385 -13.57 13.09 -12.57
N PRO A 386 -12.78 12.95 -13.65
CA PRO A 386 -13.43 12.90 -14.95
C PRO A 386 -14.43 11.75 -14.84
N ALA A 387 -15.74 12.04 -14.83
CA ALA A 387 -16.72 10.98 -14.96
C ALA A 387 -16.29 10.18 -16.20
N GLU A 388 -16.10 8.86 -16.05
CA GLU A 388 -16.08 8.01 -17.23
C GLU A 388 -17.27 8.43 -18.09
N ILE A 389 -17.03 8.71 -19.37
CA ILE A 389 -18.10 9.05 -20.29
C ILE A 389 -18.91 7.76 -20.45
N GLN A 390 -19.82 7.54 -19.51
CA GLN A 390 -20.75 6.43 -19.56
C GLN A 390 -21.67 6.68 -20.75
N PRO A 391 -22.14 5.61 -21.42
CA PRO A 391 -23.17 5.74 -22.44
C PRO A 391 -24.30 6.62 -21.92
N LEU A 392 -24.81 7.54 -22.73
CA LEU A 392 -25.82 8.54 -22.32
C LEU A 392 -27.02 7.91 -21.58
N ALA A 393 -27.38 6.67 -21.95
CA ALA A 393 -28.44 5.92 -21.32
C ALA A 393 -28.15 5.60 -19.83
N GLU A 394 -26.94 5.15 -19.52
CA GLU A 394 -26.50 4.83 -18.16
C GLU A 394 -26.30 6.09 -17.33
N ALA A 395 -25.63 7.10 -17.89
CA ALA A 395 -25.44 8.39 -17.23
C ALA A 395 -26.78 9.05 -16.85
N ARG A 396 -27.77 9.02 -17.76
CA ARG A 396 -29.11 9.53 -17.49
C ARG A 396 -29.84 8.71 -16.44
N SER A 397 -29.69 7.38 -16.46
CA SER A 397 -30.31 6.48 -15.49
C SER A 397 -29.77 6.73 -14.08
N THR A 398 -28.45 6.83 -13.93
CA THR A 398 -27.78 7.12 -12.66
C THR A 398 -28.17 8.51 -12.13
N PHE A 399 -28.11 9.53 -12.98
CA PHE A 399 -28.53 10.89 -12.61
C PHE A 399 -29.99 10.93 -12.16
N GLU A 400 -30.90 10.29 -12.90
CA GLU A 400 -32.33 10.28 -12.58
C GLU A 400 -32.59 9.57 -11.24
N ARG A 401 -31.90 8.46 -10.97
CA ARG A 401 -31.97 7.75 -9.68
C ARG A 401 -31.50 8.63 -8.53
N ASP A 402 -30.32 9.25 -8.64
CA ASP A 402 -29.73 10.07 -7.57
C ASP A 402 -30.54 11.34 -7.30
N TYR A 403 -31.09 11.93 -8.37
CA TYR A 403 -32.02 13.05 -8.28
C TYR A 403 -33.29 12.68 -7.49
N LEU A 404 -33.89 11.52 -7.80
CA LEU A 404 -35.07 11.02 -7.09
C LEU A 404 -34.78 10.68 -5.63
N ILE A 405 -33.63 10.07 -5.33
CA ILE A 405 -33.18 9.80 -3.95
C ILE A 405 -33.03 11.12 -3.18
N SER A 406 -32.41 12.13 -3.80
CA SER A 406 -32.20 13.44 -3.17
C SER A 406 -33.53 14.13 -2.86
N LEU A 407 -34.47 14.10 -3.80
CA LEU A 407 -35.82 14.64 -3.58
C LEU A 407 -36.58 13.86 -2.51
N LEU A 408 -36.51 12.53 -2.51
CA LEU A 408 -37.17 11.69 -1.50
C LEU A 408 -36.62 11.92 -0.10
N LYS A 409 -35.31 12.14 0.03
CA LYS A 409 -34.67 12.53 1.30
C LYS A 409 -35.14 13.91 1.76
N LEU A 410 -35.17 14.89 0.85
CA LEU A 410 -35.60 16.26 1.16
C LEU A 410 -37.07 16.32 1.58
N THR A 411 -37.93 15.50 0.96
CA THR A 411 -39.38 15.49 1.21
C THR A 411 -39.83 14.39 2.16
N ARG A 412 -38.90 13.67 2.81
CA ARG A 412 -39.17 12.56 3.75
C ARG A 412 -40.16 11.53 3.18
N GLY A 413 -39.92 11.11 1.94
CA GLY A 413 -40.76 10.12 1.26
C GLY A 413 -42.13 10.61 0.76
N GLN A 414 -42.42 11.92 0.81
CA GLN A 414 -43.68 12.49 0.30
C GLN A 414 -43.66 12.63 -1.22
N VAL A 415 -44.21 11.63 -1.91
CA VAL A 415 -44.24 11.55 -3.39
C VAL A 415 -44.96 12.73 -4.07
N SER A 416 -45.96 13.34 -3.41
CA SER A 416 -46.63 14.54 -3.93
C SER A 416 -45.70 15.75 -4.01
N GLU A 417 -44.85 15.95 -3.01
CA GLU A 417 -43.87 17.03 -2.99
C GLU A 417 -42.69 16.73 -3.93
N VAL A 418 -42.28 15.47 -4.06
CA VAL A 418 -41.31 15.05 -5.09
C VAL A 418 -41.82 15.40 -6.48
N ALA A 419 -43.10 15.12 -6.78
CA ALA A 419 -43.71 15.43 -8.07
C ALA A 419 -43.74 16.94 -8.36
N ARG A 420 -44.10 17.74 -7.35
CA ARG A 420 -44.10 19.21 -7.45
C ARG A 420 -42.70 19.78 -7.71
N LEU A 421 -41.69 19.31 -6.96
CA LEU A 421 -40.30 19.77 -7.10
C LEU A 421 -39.66 19.28 -8.41
N ALA A 422 -40.02 18.09 -8.88
CA ALA A 422 -39.56 17.55 -10.15
C ALA A 422 -40.30 18.14 -11.37
N GLY A 423 -41.37 18.92 -11.17
CA GLY A 423 -42.20 19.44 -12.26
C GLY A 423 -42.92 18.35 -13.07
N ARG A 424 -43.22 17.21 -12.43
CA ARG A 424 -43.80 16.01 -13.06
C ARG A 424 -45.12 15.66 -12.41
N ASN A 425 -45.97 14.90 -13.11
CA ASN A 425 -47.17 14.36 -12.49
C ASN A 425 -46.84 13.18 -11.56
N ARG A 426 -47.72 12.92 -10.59
CA ARG A 426 -47.51 11.89 -9.56
C ARG A 426 -47.36 10.49 -10.15
N THR A 427 -48.10 10.19 -11.22
CA THR A 427 -48.07 8.89 -11.92
C THR A 427 -46.73 8.63 -12.61
N GLU A 428 -46.13 9.66 -13.22
CA GLU A 428 -44.80 9.62 -13.84
C GLU A 428 -43.73 9.40 -12.77
N VAL A 429 -43.81 10.09 -11.64
CA VAL A 429 -42.87 9.87 -10.53
C VAL A 429 -42.96 8.44 -10.00
N TYR A 430 -44.15 7.86 -9.82
CA TYR A 430 -44.26 6.45 -9.42
C TYR A 430 -43.64 5.48 -10.43
N ARG A 431 -43.79 5.72 -11.73
CA ARG A 431 -43.13 4.91 -12.77
C ARG A 431 -41.62 5.03 -12.73
N LEU A 432 -41.10 6.24 -12.51
CA LEU A 432 -39.66 6.48 -12.38
C LEU A 432 -39.09 5.81 -11.12
N LEU A 433 -39.80 5.89 -10.00
CA LEU A 433 -39.43 5.22 -8.76
C LEU A 433 -39.40 3.69 -8.92
N GLN A 434 -40.41 3.10 -9.56
CA GLN A 434 -40.43 1.66 -9.86
C GLN A 434 -39.29 1.25 -10.80
N ARG A 435 -39.04 2.02 -11.85
CA ARG A 435 -37.96 1.78 -12.81
C ARG A 435 -36.58 1.74 -12.13
N HIS A 436 -36.39 2.58 -11.11
CA HIS A 436 -35.13 2.69 -10.36
C HIS A 436 -35.11 1.89 -9.05
N GLY A 437 -36.14 1.08 -8.77
CA GLY A 437 -36.23 0.26 -7.56
C GLY A 437 -36.31 1.05 -6.25
N LEU A 438 -36.84 2.28 -6.28
CA LEU A 438 -36.91 3.18 -5.13
C LEU A 438 -38.28 3.08 -4.45
N THR A 439 -38.28 2.76 -3.16
CA THR A 439 -39.50 2.65 -2.34
C THR A 439 -39.63 3.89 -1.43
N PRO A 440 -40.63 4.77 -1.65
CA PRO A 440 -40.80 6.00 -0.85
C PRO A 440 -40.98 5.76 0.65
N ALA A 441 -41.52 4.60 1.04
CA ALA A 441 -41.71 4.25 2.44
C ALA A 441 -40.39 4.14 3.22
N LEU A 442 -39.28 3.80 2.55
CA LEU A 442 -37.95 3.72 3.18
C LEU A 442 -37.36 5.08 3.54
N PHE A 443 -37.95 6.17 3.05
CA PHE A 443 -37.49 7.55 3.27
C PHE A 443 -38.43 8.35 4.18
N LYS A 444 -39.46 7.69 4.73
CA LYS A 444 -40.26 8.26 5.81
C LYS A 444 -39.54 7.99 7.12
N ASP A 445 -39.38 9.01 7.94
CA ASP A 445 -38.93 8.83 9.31
C ASP A 445 -39.92 7.90 10.02
N HIS A 446 -39.43 6.78 10.55
CA HIS A 446 -40.18 5.99 11.53
C HIS A 446 -40.14 6.77 12.85
N ASP A 447 -40.98 7.80 12.96
CA ASP A 447 -41.32 8.34 14.27
C ASP A 447 -42.20 7.33 14.99
N GLU A 448 -41.76 7.00 16.20
CA GLU A 448 -42.35 6.12 17.19
C GLU A 448 -43.84 6.41 17.40
N GLY A 449 -44.61 5.32 17.44
CA GLY A 449 -45.96 5.22 17.99
C GLY A 449 -46.16 3.84 18.56
#